data_AF-A0A7C8ZIA7-F1
#
_entry.id   AF-A0A7C8ZIA7-F1
#
_cell.length_a   1.000
_cell.length_b   1.000
_cell.length_c   1.000
_cell.angle_alpha   90.00
_cell.angle_beta   90.00
_cell.angle_gamma   90.00
#
_symmetry.space_group_name_H-M   'P 1'
#
loop_
_entity.id
_entity.type
_entity.pdbx_description
1 polymer ?
#
loop_
_entity_poly.entity_id
_entity_poly.type
_entity_poly.pdbx_seq_one_letter_code
_entity_poly.pdbx_strand_id
1 'polypeptide(L)'
;MIFRGTDTVAILLEWILARMVLHPDIQAKAQSEIDNVVGPSSRPISDSDLPNLPYLQAIVKETLRVHPPGPLLSWARLAIHDTHVGSHFIPAGTVAMVNMWAITHDENIWADPDEFNPDRFMKEDVPIMGSDLRLAPFGSGRRVCPGKAMGLATVQLWLAQLLQNFKWVAAE
;
A
#
# COMPACT_ATOMS: atom_id res chain seq x y z
N MET A 1 4.68 18.35 4.36
CA MET A 1 4.44 17.16 5.21
C MET A 1 2.95 16.97 5.50
N ILE A 2 2.22 18.02 5.92
CA ILE A 2 0.77 17.92 6.23
C ILE A 2 -0.06 17.47 5.02
N PHE A 3 -0.21 18.29 3.97
CA PHE A 3 -1.11 17.97 2.83
C PHE A 3 -0.87 16.59 2.20
N ARG A 4 0.36 16.31 1.78
CA ARG A 4 0.69 15.03 1.11
C ARG A 4 0.87 13.84 2.04
N GLY A 5 0.91 14.06 3.35
CA GLY A 5 1.00 12.98 4.34
C GLY A 5 -0.40 12.55 4.78
N THR A 6 -1.24 13.54 5.12
CA THR A 6 -2.61 13.32 5.60
C THR A 6 -3.49 12.67 4.55
N ASP A 7 -3.60 13.26 3.36
CA ASP A 7 -4.53 12.77 2.32
C ASP A 7 -4.20 11.36 1.88
N THR A 8 -2.90 11.04 1.71
CA THR A 8 -2.48 9.70 1.26
C THR A 8 -2.74 8.62 2.30
N VAL A 9 -2.59 8.95 3.59
CA VAL A 9 -2.87 7.99 4.68
C VAL A 9 -4.37 7.80 4.84
N ALA A 10 -5.15 8.88 4.76
CA ALA A 10 -6.61 8.85 4.84
C ALA A 10 -7.21 8.02 3.70
N ILE A 11 -6.83 8.31 2.45
CA ILE A 11 -7.30 7.57 1.25
C ILE A 11 -6.93 6.09 1.34
N LEU A 12 -5.71 5.77 1.79
CA LEU A 12 -5.30 4.37 1.93
C LEU A 12 -6.14 3.64 2.97
N LEU A 13 -6.35 4.25 4.15
CA LEU A 13 -7.20 3.65 5.18
C LEU A 13 -8.65 3.53 4.73
N GLU A 14 -9.19 4.52 4.02
CA GLU A 14 -10.54 4.46 3.45
C GLU A 14 -10.70 3.24 2.53
N TRP A 15 -9.77 3.03 1.59
CA TRP A 15 -9.79 1.85 0.72
C TRP A 15 -9.60 0.55 1.49
N ILE A 16 -8.74 0.52 2.52
CA ILE A 16 -8.58 -0.65 3.37
C ILE A 16 -9.92 -0.98 4.04
N LEU A 17 -10.58 -0.01 4.67
CA LEU A 17 -11.84 -0.22 5.36
C LEU A 17 -12.96 -0.64 4.40
N ALA A 18 -13.03 -0.04 3.21
CA ALA A 18 -13.94 -0.49 2.16
C ALA A 18 -13.70 -1.95 1.79
N ARG A 19 -12.43 -2.38 1.68
CA ARG A 19 -12.08 -3.79 1.44
C ARG A 19 -12.40 -4.70 2.62
N MET A 20 -12.26 -4.24 3.87
CA MET A 20 -12.66 -5.03 5.04
C MET A 20 -14.18 -5.27 5.08
N VAL A 21 -14.98 -4.28 4.66
CA VAL A 21 -16.44 -4.42 4.52
C VAL A 21 -16.82 -5.42 3.43
N LEU A 22 -16.14 -5.37 2.28
CA LEU A 22 -16.40 -6.25 1.14
C LEU A 22 -15.87 -7.68 1.32
N HIS A 23 -14.86 -7.86 2.17
CA HIS A 23 -14.18 -9.14 2.42
C HIS A 23 -14.16 -9.48 3.92
N PRO A 24 -15.31 -9.90 4.49
CA PRO A 24 -15.42 -10.18 5.92
C PRO A 24 -14.53 -11.34 6.40
N ASP A 25 -14.17 -12.26 5.51
CA ASP A 25 -13.22 -13.35 5.76
C ASP A 25 -11.79 -12.83 5.95
N ILE A 26 -11.35 -11.90 5.11
CA ILE A 26 -10.06 -11.22 5.25
C ILE A 26 -10.02 -10.42 6.56
N GLN A 27 -11.11 -9.70 6.86
CA GLN A 27 -11.25 -8.94 8.10
C GLN A 27 -11.11 -9.85 9.33
N ALA A 28 -11.87 -10.96 9.36
CA ALA A 28 -11.84 -11.91 10.47
C ALA A 28 -10.46 -12.55 10.67
N LYS A 29 -9.75 -12.85 9.58
CA LYS A 29 -8.39 -13.40 9.63
C LYS A 29 -7.38 -12.40 10.19
N ALA A 30 -7.48 -11.12 9.84
CA ALA A 30 -6.65 -10.07 10.41
C ALA A 30 -6.95 -9.82 11.90
N GLN A 31 -8.22 -9.84 12.30
CA GLN A 31 -8.60 -9.75 13.72
C GLN A 31 -8.04 -10.93 14.52
N SER A 32 -8.12 -12.14 13.98
CA SER A 32 -7.54 -13.33 14.60
C SER A 32 -6.01 -13.23 14.75
N GLU A 33 -5.32 -12.68 13.76
CA GLU A 33 -3.88 -12.40 13.84
C GLU A 33 -3.56 -11.42 14.98
N ILE A 34 -4.30 -10.31 15.07
CA ILE A 34 -4.15 -9.30 16.12
C ILE A 34 -4.36 -9.93 17.51
N ASP A 35 -5.45 -10.69 17.69
CA ASP A 35 -5.80 -11.34 18.96
C ASP A 35 -4.70 -12.31 19.42
N ASN A 36 -4.12 -13.06 18.49
CA ASN A 36 -3.01 -13.97 18.78
C ASN A 36 -1.74 -13.24 19.25
N VAL A 37 -1.46 -12.04 18.71
CA VAL A 37 -0.26 -11.26 19.06
C VAL A 37 -0.42 -10.55 20.41
N VAL A 38 -1.58 -9.96 20.69
CA VAL A 38 -1.82 -9.29 21.99
C VAL A 38 -2.13 -10.28 23.12
N GLY A 39 -2.60 -11.47 22.76
CA GLY A 39 -2.90 -12.57 23.66
C GLY A 39 -4.12 -12.30 24.56
N PRO A 40 -4.33 -13.16 25.59
CA PRO A 40 -5.52 -13.12 26.45
C PRO A 40 -5.69 -11.81 27.24
N SER A 41 -4.63 -11.01 27.32
CA SER A 41 -4.59 -9.77 28.11
C SER A 41 -5.48 -8.66 27.55
N SER A 42 -5.99 -8.79 26.32
CA SER A 42 -6.79 -7.76 25.63
C SER A 42 -6.16 -6.36 25.67
N ARG A 43 -4.83 -6.29 25.77
CA ARG A 43 -4.13 -5.01 25.80
C ARG A 43 -4.25 -4.31 24.44
N PRO A 44 -4.29 -2.96 24.40
CA PRO A 44 -4.21 -2.24 23.15
C PRO A 44 -2.95 -2.62 22.36
N ILE A 45 -3.11 -2.76 21.04
CA ILE A 45 -1.97 -3.00 20.14
C ILE A 45 -1.07 -1.76 20.07
N SER A 46 0.24 -1.98 20.02
CA SER A 46 1.25 -0.92 19.97
C SER A 46 2.19 -1.08 18.78
N ASP A 47 2.99 -0.05 18.51
CA ASP A 47 3.94 -0.02 17.39
C ASP A 47 4.94 -1.18 17.43
N SER A 48 5.32 -1.65 18.63
CA SER A 48 6.26 -2.77 18.80
C SER A 48 5.69 -4.11 18.34
N ASP A 49 4.37 -4.22 18.21
CA ASP A 49 3.70 -5.46 17.79
C ASP A 49 3.62 -5.59 16.26
N LEU A 50 3.70 -4.48 15.53
CA LEU A 50 3.51 -4.44 14.07
C LEU A 50 4.38 -5.44 13.29
N PRO A 51 5.66 -5.68 13.64
CA PRO A 51 6.46 -6.69 12.96
C PRO A 51 5.87 -8.10 13.01
N ASN A 52 5.02 -8.40 13.99
CA ASN A 52 4.38 -9.71 14.18
C ASN A 52 2.99 -9.82 13.53
N LEU A 53 2.59 -8.84 12.72
CA LEU A 53 1.30 -8.83 12.01
C LEU A 53 1.46 -8.96 10.49
N PRO A 54 2.08 -10.04 9.97
CA PRO A 54 2.39 -10.17 8.55
C PRO A 54 1.14 -10.13 7.64
N TYR A 55 0.01 -10.66 8.08
CA TYR A 55 -1.22 -10.64 7.30
C TYR A 55 -1.84 -9.23 7.24
N LEU A 56 -1.80 -8.48 8.34
CA LEU A 56 -2.15 -7.05 8.32
C LEU A 56 -1.24 -6.26 7.38
N GLN A 57 0.07 -6.53 7.41
CA GLN A 57 1.01 -5.91 6.47
C GLN A 57 0.68 -6.29 5.01
N ALA A 58 0.26 -7.53 4.76
CA ALA A 58 -0.18 -7.99 3.45
C ALA A 58 -1.45 -7.29 2.96
N ILE A 59 -2.43 -7.01 3.85
CA ILE A 59 -3.62 -6.20 3.53
C ILE A 59 -3.22 -4.80 3.08
N VAL A 60 -2.28 -4.16 3.79
CA VAL A 60 -1.78 -2.83 3.40
C VAL A 60 -1.07 -2.88 2.05
N LYS A 61 -0.23 -3.89 1.80
CA LYS A 61 0.44 -4.09 0.49
C LYS A 61 -0.56 -4.30 -0.64
N GLU A 62 -1.58 -5.13 -0.44
CA GLU A 62 -2.62 -5.40 -1.45
C GLU A 62 -3.49 -4.18 -1.72
N THR A 63 -3.77 -3.39 -0.69
CA THR A 63 -4.51 -2.13 -0.90
C THR A 63 -3.66 -1.12 -1.67
N LEU A 64 -2.36 -1.02 -1.39
CA LEU A 64 -1.44 -0.17 -2.18
C LEU A 64 -1.33 -0.63 -3.64
N ARG A 65 -1.47 -1.94 -3.91
CA ARG A 65 -1.47 -2.50 -5.27
C ARG A 65 -2.74 -2.14 -6.03
N VAL A 66 -3.90 -2.45 -5.46
CA VAL A 66 -5.20 -2.27 -6.15
C VAL A 66 -5.66 -0.81 -6.14
N HIS A 67 -5.40 -0.10 -5.05
CA HIS A 67 -5.89 1.27 -4.82
C HIS A 67 -4.74 2.22 -4.45
N PRO A 68 -3.72 2.41 -5.31
CA PRO A 68 -2.61 3.30 -5.01
C PRO A 68 -3.13 4.73 -4.82
N PRO A 69 -2.91 5.41 -3.67
CA PRO A 69 -3.38 6.78 -3.45
C PRO A 69 -2.84 7.81 -4.47
N GLY A 70 -1.74 7.47 -5.14
CA GLY A 70 -1.17 8.25 -6.25
C GLY A 70 -0.95 7.37 -7.49
N PRO A 71 -1.98 7.11 -8.31
CA PRO A 71 -1.91 6.12 -9.40
C PRO A 71 -0.90 6.46 -10.50
N LEU A 72 -0.62 7.75 -10.74
CA LEU A 72 0.37 8.21 -11.74
C LEU A 72 1.76 8.49 -11.14
N LEU A 73 1.99 8.01 -9.92
CA LEU A 73 3.02 8.48 -9.00
C LEU A 73 2.96 10.00 -8.83
N SER A 74 3.01 10.43 -7.59
CA SER A 74 2.70 11.78 -7.16
C SER A 74 3.65 12.89 -7.69
N TRP A 75 4.52 12.60 -8.65
CA TRP A 75 5.50 13.51 -9.23
C TRP A 75 5.73 13.21 -10.72
N ALA A 76 5.28 14.14 -11.57
CA ALA A 76 5.78 14.19 -12.93
C ALA A 76 7.29 14.49 -12.93
N ARG A 77 8.02 13.94 -13.90
CA ARG A 77 9.45 14.16 -14.09
C ARG A 77 9.67 14.97 -15.36
N LEU A 78 10.36 16.09 -15.22
CA LEU A 78 10.77 16.91 -16.36
C LEU A 78 12.14 16.44 -16.84
N ALA A 79 12.25 16.08 -18.12
CA ALA A 79 13.54 15.91 -18.78
C ALA A 79 14.19 17.29 -18.93
N ILE A 80 15.29 17.55 -18.21
CA ILE A 80 16.01 18.83 -18.26
C ILE A 80 17.08 18.89 -19.36
N HIS A 81 17.36 17.75 -19.99
CA HIS A 81 18.24 17.59 -21.14
C HIS A 81 17.67 16.48 -22.03
N ASP A 82 18.03 16.52 -23.31
CA ASP A 82 17.76 15.42 -24.25
C ASP A 82 18.36 14.13 -23.71
N THR A 83 17.57 13.06 -23.67
CA THR A 83 17.99 11.79 -23.06
C THR A 83 17.38 10.60 -23.79
N HIS A 84 17.75 9.39 -23.38
CA HIS A 84 17.18 8.15 -23.89
C HIS A 84 16.60 7.29 -22.76
N VAL A 85 15.44 6.69 -23.02
CA VAL A 85 14.84 5.66 -22.18
C VAL A 85 14.67 4.40 -23.02
N GLY A 86 15.51 3.40 -22.77
CA GLY A 86 15.64 2.25 -23.67
C GLY A 86 16.06 2.70 -25.07
N SER A 87 15.30 2.32 -26.08
CA SER A 87 15.51 2.74 -27.49
C SER A 87 14.89 4.09 -27.84
N HIS A 88 14.16 4.75 -26.93
CA HIS A 88 13.40 5.95 -27.23
C HIS A 88 14.18 7.22 -26.90
N PHE A 89 14.23 8.16 -27.84
CA PHE A 89 14.73 9.52 -27.62
C PHE A 89 13.67 10.38 -26.92
N ILE A 90 14.07 11.07 -25.86
CA ILE A 90 13.21 11.92 -25.04
C ILE A 90 13.78 13.35 -25.07
N PRO A 91 13.11 14.29 -25.77
CA PRO A 91 13.55 15.68 -25.81
C PRO A 91 13.50 16.36 -24.45
N ALA A 92 14.41 17.31 -24.22
CA ALA A 92 14.33 18.24 -23.11
C ALA A 92 12.97 18.97 -23.11
N GLY A 93 12.40 19.18 -21.92
CA GLY A 93 11.06 19.73 -21.76
C GLY A 93 9.96 18.67 -21.68
N THR A 94 10.24 17.40 -22.00
CA THR A 94 9.25 16.33 -21.87
C THR A 94 8.87 16.10 -20.40
N VAL A 95 7.57 16.06 -20.12
CA VAL A 95 7.02 15.70 -18.81
C VAL A 95 6.59 14.23 -18.85
N ALA A 96 7.28 13.40 -18.08
CA ALA A 96 6.99 11.98 -17.95
C ALA A 96 6.27 11.66 -16.63
N MET A 97 5.38 10.68 -16.67
CA MET A 97 4.70 10.12 -15.51
C MET A 97 4.81 8.60 -15.55
N VAL A 98 4.82 7.97 -14.38
CA VAL A 98 4.84 6.51 -14.27
C VAL A 98 3.46 6.09 -13.81
N ASN A 99 2.72 5.36 -14.65
CA ASN A 99 1.40 4.86 -14.30
C ASN A 99 1.53 3.61 -13.42
N MET A 100 1.67 3.82 -12.11
CA MET A 100 1.75 2.74 -11.12
C MET A 100 0.49 1.89 -11.11
N TRP A 101 -0.69 2.50 -11.29
CA TRP A 101 -1.95 1.74 -11.35
C TRP A 101 -1.94 0.74 -12.52
N ALA A 102 -1.47 1.16 -13.71
CA ALA A 102 -1.36 0.25 -14.85
C ALA A 102 -0.37 -0.89 -14.56
N ILE A 103 0.78 -0.60 -13.95
CA ILE A 103 1.78 -1.64 -13.60
C ILE A 103 1.19 -2.63 -12.58
N THR A 104 0.44 -2.16 -11.59
CA THR A 104 -0.13 -3.00 -10.54
C THR A 104 -1.37 -3.80 -10.97
N HIS A 105 -1.92 -3.50 -12.15
CA HIS A 105 -3.04 -4.22 -12.78
C HIS A 105 -2.66 -4.94 -14.08
N ASP A 106 -1.37 -5.01 -14.42
CA ASP A 106 -0.90 -5.74 -15.59
C ASP A 106 -0.93 -7.26 -15.31
N GLU A 107 -1.74 -7.99 -16.08
CA GLU A 107 -1.89 -9.46 -15.99
C GLU A 107 -0.59 -10.23 -16.29
N ASN A 108 0.37 -9.62 -16.98
CA ASN A 108 1.68 -10.22 -17.23
C ASN A 108 2.60 -10.13 -16.00
N ILE A 109 2.26 -9.26 -15.04
CA ILE A 109 3.05 -9.01 -13.82
C ILE A 109 2.36 -9.61 -12.59
N TRP A 110 1.03 -9.46 -12.52
CA TRP A 110 0.21 -9.86 -11.38
C TRP A 110 -0.87 -10.85 -11.81
N ALA A 111 -0.85 -12.05 -11.23
CA ALA A 111 -1.94 -13.01 -11.40
C ALA A 111 -3.23 -12.49 -10.75
N ASP A 112 -4.35 -12.59 -11.46
CA ASP A 112 -5.68 -12.11 -11.06
C ASP A 112 -5.62 -10.67 -10.53
N PRO A 113 -5.22 -9.69 -11.37
CA PRO A 113 -4.90 -8.34 -10.92
C PRO A 113 -6.09 -7.59 -10.31
N ASP A 114 -7.32 -7.89 -10.73
CA ASP A 114 -8.53 -7.24 -10.21
C ASP A 114 -9.01 -7.84 -8.87
N GLU A 115 -8.51 -9.02 -8.49
CA GLU A 115 -8.86 -9.66 -7.23
C GLU A 115 -8.07 -9.04 -6.07
N PHE A 116 -8.77 -8.70 -4.99
CA PHE A 116 -8.15 -8.29 -3.74
C PHE A 116 -7.83 -9.49 -2.87
N ASN A 117 -6.56 -9.92 -2.92
CA ASN A 117 -6.09 -11.13 -2.29
C ASN A 117 -4.79 -10.87 -1.52
N PRO A 118 -4.85 -10.54 -0.21
CA PRO A 118 -3.68 -10.34 0.62
C PRO A 118 -2.77 -11.57 0.72
N ASP A 119 -3.30 -12.79 0.57
CA ASP A 119 -2.50 -14.01 0.64
C ASP A 119 -1.42 -14.08 -0.45
N ARG A 120 -1.51 -13.28 -1.52
CA ARG A 120 -0.41 -13.15 -2.50
C ARG A 120 0.89 -12.66 -1.86
N PHE A 121 0.81 -11.72 -0.91
CA PHE A 121 1.98 -11.21 -0.19
C PHE A 121 2.41 -12.09 0.98
N MET A 122 1.59 -13.09 1.34
CA MET A 122 1.99 -14.16 2.25
C MET A 122 2.80 -15.24 1.52
N LYS A 123 2.58 -15.42 0.22
CA LYS A 123 3.27 -16.39 -0.63
C LYS A 123 4.56 -15.83 -1.23
N GLU A 124 4.55 -14.56 -1.64
CA GLU A 124 5.71 -13.87 -2.21
C GLU A 124 5.93 -12.54 -1.48
N ASP A 125 7.12 -12.33 -0.92
CA ASP A 125 7.49 -11.04 -0.37
C ASP A 125 7.91 -10.08 -1.49
N VAL A 126 7.02 -9.15 -1.83
CA VAL A 126 7.31 -8.05 -2.76
C VAL A 126 7.64 -6.78 -1.96
N PRO A 127 8.87 -6.24 -2.06
CA PRO A 127 9.26 -5.03 -1.33
C PRO A 127 8.60 -3.77 -1.91
N ILE A 128 7.85 -3.05 -1.08
CA ILE A 128 7.16 -1.81 -1.48
C ILE A 128 8.01 -0.54 -1.34
N MET A 129 9.26 -0.67 -0.87
CA MET A 129 10.14 0.45 -0.52
C MET A 129 10.90 1.06 -1.72
N GLY A 130 10.62 0.56 -2.93
CA GLY A 130 11.14 1.08 -4.19
C GLY A 130 12.26 0.26 -4.83
N SER A 131 12.61 -0.90 -4.29
CA SER A 131 13.58 -1.83 -4.88
C SER A 131 12.97 -2.74 -5.95
N ASP A 132 11.67 -3.05 -5.82
CA ASP A 132 10.90 -3.75 -6.85
C ASP A 132 9.92 -2.74 -7.49
N LEU A 133 9.98 -2.62 -8.82
CA LEU A 133 9.15 -1.68 -9.56
C LEU A 133 7.77 -2.24 -9.93
N ARG A 134 7.53 -3.55 -9.72
CA ARG A 134 6.19 -4.16 -9.86
C ARG A 134 5.19 -3.56 -8.86
N LEU A 135 5.68 -3.11 -7.70
CA LEU A 135 4.91 -2.40 -6.68
C LEU A 135 5.78 -1.34 -5.97
N ALA A 136 5.79 -0.11 -6.50
CA ALA A 136 6.53 1.01 -5.92
C ALA A 136 5.59 2.20 -5.56
N PRO A 137 4.65 2.04 -4.61
CA PRO A 137 3.67 3.07 -4.25
C PRO A 137 4.32 4.36 -3.70
N PHE A 138 5.51 4.24 -3.12
CA PHE A 138 6.30 5.36 -2.63
C PHE A 138 7.29 5.93 -3.67
N GLY A 139 7.26 5.42 -4.89
CA GLY A 139 8.24 5.67 -5.94
C GLY A 139 9.60 5.04 -5.66
N SER A 140 10.58 5.38 -6.48
CA SER A 140 11.96 4.88 -6.38
C SER A 140 12.99 5.97 -6.76
N GLY A 141 14.26 5.68 -6.49
CA GLY A 141 15.40 6.54 -6.82
C GLY A 141 15.48 7.84 -6.01
N ARG A 142 16.10 8.87 -6.59
CA ARG A 142 16.47 10.13 -5.91
C ARG A 142 15.30 10.95 -5.35
N ARG A 143 14.08 10.64 -5.76
CA ARG A 143 12.85 11.37 -5.41
C ARG A 143 11.80 10.44 -4.80
N VAL A 144 12.24 9.32 -4.23
CA VAL A 144 11.42 8.41 -3.43
C VAL A 144 10.78 9.18 -2.27
N CYS A 145 9.57 8.78 -1.88
CA CYS A 145 8.84 9.41 -0.78
C CYS A 145 9.68 9.40 0.51
N PRO A 146 10.04 10.58 1.07
CA PRO A 146 10.77 10.63 2.33
C PRO A 146 9.92 10.20 3.53
N GLY A 147 8.59 10.25 3.41
CA GLY A 147 7.64 9.89 4.46
C GLY A 147 7.22 8.41 4.47
N LYS A 148 7.79 7.56 3.61
CA LYS A 148 7.32 6.17 3.43
C LYS A 148 7.32 5.34 4.71
N ALA A 149 8.34 5.47 5.55
CA ALA A 149 8.45 4.71 6.79
C ALA A 149 7.37 5.14 7.80
N MET A 150 7.22 6.44 8.01
CA MET A 150 6.21 7.00 8.90
C MET A 150 4.79 6.67 8.40
N GLY A 151 4.51 6.91 7.13
CA GLY A 151 3.18 6.64 6.56
C GLY A 151 2.78 5.17 6.66
N LEU A 152 3.71 4.25 6.40
CA LEU A 152 3.44 2.82 6.52
C LEU A 152 3.18 2.41 7.98
N ALA A 153 4.03 2.86 8.91
CA ALA A 153 3.84 2.57 10.34
C ALA A 153 2.51 3.13 10.86
N THR A 154 2.15 4.36 10.48
CA THR A 154 0.88 4.99 10.87
C THR A 154 -0.32 4.20 10.35
N VAL A 155 -0.34 3.84 9.07
CA VAL A 155 -1.45 3.07 8.47
C VAL A 155 -1.58 1.71 9.13
N GLN A 156 -0.46 1.01 9.36
CA GLN A 156 -0.46 -0.30 10.00
C GLN A 156 -0.97 -0.24 11.44
N LEU A 157 -0.49 0.72 12.24
CA LEU A 157 -0.96 0.90 13.61
C LEU A 157 -2.45 1.23 13.67
N TRP A 158 -2.90 2.23 12.89
CA TRP A 158 -4.29 2.65 12.91
C TRP A 158 -5.21 1.55 12.42
N LEU A 159 -4.83 0.83 11.36
CA LEU A 159 -5.58 -0.33 10.90
C LEU A 159 -5.69 -1.40 12.01
N ALA A 160 -4.58 -1.72 12.67
CA ALA A 160 -4.57 -2.71 13.75
C ALA A 160 -5.49 -2.29 14.90
N GLN A 161 -5.41 -1.04 15.33
CA GLN A 161 -6.28 -0.50 16.39
C GLN A 161 -7.76 -0.48 15.98
N LEU A 162 -8.07 -0.13 14.74
CA LEU A 162 -9.44 -0.13 14.23
C LEU A 162 -10.01 -1.55 14.18
N LEU A 163 -9.24 -2.52 13.67
CA LEU A 163 -9.68 -3.91 13.58
C LEU A 163 -9.76 -4.60 14.95
N GLN A 164 -8.88 -4.23 15.89
CA GLN A 164 -8.93 -4.73 17.26
C GLN A 164 -10.25 -4.35 17.97
N ASN A 165 -10.77 -3.15 17.72
CA ASN A 165 -11.89 -2.60 18.49
C ASN A 165 -13.23 -2.66 17.75
N PHE A 166 -13.23 -2.80 16.42
CA PHE A 166 -14.44 -2.70 15.62
C PHE A 166 -14.52 -3.80 14.57
N LYS A 167 -15.76 -4.24 14.31
CA LYS A 167 -16.12 -5.02 13.14
C LYS A 167 -16.80 -4.10 12.13
N TRP A 168 -16.23 -4.02 10.94
CA TRP A 168 -16.74 -3.20 9.83
C TRP A 168 -17.73 -4.00 9.01
N VAL A 169 -18.89 -3.40 8.76
CA VAL A 169 -19.99 -3.99 7.99
C VAL A 169 -20.52 -2.97 7.00
N ALA A 170 -21.29 -3.41 6.01
CA ALA A 170 -21.97 -2.50 5.10
C ALA A 170 -22.94 -1.60 5.88
N ALA A 171 -23.10 -0.34 5.41
CA ALA A 171 -24.13 0.53 5.94
C ALA A 171 -25.51 -0.05 5.61
N GLU A 172 -26.44 0.05 6.56
CA GLU A 172 -27.85 -0.35 6.41
C GLU A 172 -28.64 0.64 5.53
#